data_AF-A0A423SQD8-F1
#
_entry.id   AF-A0A423SQD8-F1
#
_cell.length_a   1.000
_cell.length_b   1.000
_cell.length_c   1.000
_cell.angle_alpha   90.00
_cell.angle_beta   90.00
_cell.angle_gamma   90.00
#
_symmetry.space_group_name_H-M   'P 1'
#
loop_
_entity.id
_entity.type
_entity.pdbx_description
1 polymer ?
#
loop_
_entity_poly.entity_id
_entity_poly.type
_entity_poly.pdbx_seq_one_letter_code
_entity_poly.pdbx_strand_id
1 'polypeptide(L)'
;GFPYGQQVLLQHGGLEILRKVFDRNDWQSLTTQLKIVSLLHDLLVERAQAEGERQQQLSQSKLDEYVVTDGWCPAVSSLLAAASFDRRDRRYDMSAALRSEMPLRPDHDTVDKVIAAMGSMVKVCRYQFHETLPLLRSLAKTYEDLAYKEQFQNDDDGGYALFKSLAEMISRLVQDIREKNEL
;
A
#
# COMPACT_ATOMS: atom_id res chain seq x y z
N GLY A 1 1.04 27.19 5.55
CA GLY A 1 -0.13 26.50 4.98
C GLY A 1 0.29 25.71 3.76
N PHE A 2 -0.47 24.68 3.41
CA PHE A 2 -0.29 23.93 2.17
C PHE A 2 -0.31 24.87 0.94
N PRO A 3 0.54 24.72 -0.10
CA PRO A 3 1.53 23.66 -0.40
C PRO A 3 2.96 23.90 0.14
N TYR A 4 3.19 24.99 0.86
CA TYR A 4 4.52 25.36 1.36
C TYR A 4 5.16 24.28 2.25
N GLY A 5 4.36 23.62 3.10
CA GLY A 5 4.85 22.53 3.97
C GLY A 5 5.39 21.32 3.20
N GLN A 6 4.76 20.94 2.08
CA GLN A 6 5.28 19.86 1.23
C GLN A 6 6.57 20.28 0.53
N GLN A 7 6.63 21.53 0.03
CA GLN A 7 7.86 22.04 -0.58
C GLN A 7 9.02 22.05 0.42
N VAL A 8 8.79 22.49 1.66
CA VAL A 8 9.80 22.47 2.74
C VAL A 8 10.21 21.02 3.05
N LEU A 9 9.26 20.08 3.17
CA LEU A 9 9.56 18.67 3.39
C LEU A 9 10.50 18.12 2.30
N LEU A 10 10.24 18.44 1.03
CA LEU A 10 11.05 17.97 -0.10
C LEU A 10 12.41 18.68 -0.17
N GLN A 11 12.44 20.01 0.00
CA GLN A 11 13.65 20.83 -0.11
C GLN A 11 14.69 20.52 0.98
N HIS A 12 14.23 20.10 2.15
CA HIS A 12 15.10 19.81 3.29
C HIS A 12 15.38 18.31 3.49
N GLY A 13 15.16 17.48 2.46
CA GLY A 13 15.49 16.04 2.51
C GLY A 13 14.59 15.24 3.46
N GLY A 14 13.40 15.74 3.77
CA GLY A 14 12.47 15.08 4.68
C GLY A 14 12.07 13.67 4.22
N LEU A 15 11.84 13.48 2.91
CA LEU A 15 11.60 12.14 2.37
C LEU A 15 12.81 11.22 2.54
N GLU A 16 14.03 11.69 2.31
CA GLU A 16 15.24 10.88 2.53
C GLU A 16 15.35 10.42 3.99
N ILE A 17 15.04 11.29 4.94
CA ILE A 17 15.03 10.95 6.38
C ILE A 17 13.95 9.92 6.68
N LEU A 18 12.73 10.10 6.15
CA LEU A 18 11.63 9.15 6.33
C LEU A 18 11.96 7.78 5.71
N ARG A 19 12.66 7.75 4.57
CA ARG A 19 13.10 6.52 3.93
C ARG A 19 14.03 5.69 4.83
N LYS A 20 14.88 6.32 5.64
CA LYS A 20 15.79 5.62 6.58
C LYS A 20 15.06 4.82 7.67
N VAL A 21 13.77 5.08 7.90
CA VAL A 21 12.94 4.26 8.82
C VAL A 21 12.74 2.85 8.28
N PHE A 22 12.78 2.66 6.96
CA PHE A 22 12.60 1.35 6.32
C PHE A 22 13.87 0.48 6.36
N ASP A 23 15.03 1.07 6.67
CA ASP A 23 16.28 0.33 6.83
C ASP A 23 16.41 -0.32 8.21
N ARG A 24 15.57 0.10 9.16
CA ARG A 24 15.54 -0.45 10.52
C ARG A 24 14.71 -1.73 10.52
N ASN A 25 15.36 -2.87 10.70
CA ASN A 25 14.71 -4.18 10.79
C ASN A 25 14.12 -4.44 12.19
N ASP A 26 13.38 -3.45 12.71
CA ASP A 26 12.69 -3.47 13.99
C ASP A 26 11.19 -3.69 13.77
N TRP A 27 10.61 -4.67 14.44
CA TRP A 27 9.21 -5.04 14.33
C TRP A 27 8.23 -4.00 14.90
N GLN A 28 8.68 -3.11 15.79
CA GLN A 28 7.95 -1.91 16.25
C GLN A 28 7.93 -0.81 15.18
N SER A 29 8.71 -0.96 14.10
CA SER A 29 8.78 0.02 13.02
C SER A 29 7.64 -0.10 12.00
N LEU A 30 6.92 -1.24 11.91
CA LEU A 30 5.88 -1.44 10.88
C LEU A 30 4.76 -0.39 10.97
N THR A 31 4.27 -0.08 12.17
CA THR A 31 3.26 0.97 12.34
C THR A 31 3.78 2.33 11.90
N THR A 32 5.05 2.62 12.13
CA THR A 32 5.68 3.87 11.69
C THR A 32 5.87 3.90 10.18
N GLN A 33 6.34 2.79 9.59
CA GLN A 33 6.48 2.61 8.14
C GLN A 33 5.12 2.79 7.46
N LEU A 34 4.04 2.22 7.99
CA LEU A 34 2.69 2.39 7.44
C LEU A 34 2.21 3.83 7.51
N LYS A 35 2.48 4.55 8.61
CA LYS A 35 2.17 5.99 8.68
C LYS A 35 2.92 6.80 7.63
N ILE A 36 4.18 6.43 7.36
CA ILE A 36 4.99 7.07 6.31
C ILE A 36 4.45 6.72 4.92
N VAL A 37 4.04 5.48 4.69
CA VAL A 37 3.41 5.04 3.44
C VAL A 37 2.08 5.76 3.21
N SER A 38 1.23 5.90 4.23
CA SER A 38 0.00 6.69 4.15
C SER A 38 0.29 8.16 3.84
N LEU A 39 1.27 8.77 4.52
CA LEU A 39 1.70 10.14 4.18
C LEU A 39 2.14 10.23 2.71
N LEU A 40 2.98 9.31 2.23
CA LEU A 40 3.45 9.32 0.85
C LEU A 40 2.31 9.18 -0.15
N HIS A 41 1.35 8.30 0.13
CA HIS A 41 0.12 8.16 -0.64
C HIS A 41 -0.66 9.47 -0.69
N ASP A 42 -0.89 10.11 0.46
CA ASP A 42 -1.62 11.37 0.56
C ASP A 42 -0.95 12.48 -0.28
N LEU A 43 0.39 12.60 -0.21
CA LEU A 43 1.15 13.56 -1.00
C LEU A 43 0.95 13.34 -2.51
N LEU A 44 0.96 12.09 -2.96
CA LEU A 44 0.83 11.72 -4.38
C LEU A 44 -0.60 11.90 -4.89
N VAL A 45 -1.60 11.51 -4.10
CA VAL A 45 -3.02 11.68 -4.44
C VAL A 45 -3.38 13.16 -4.50
N GLU A 46 -2.96 13.94 -3.51
CA GLU A 46 -3.21 15.37 -3.46
C GLU A 46 -2.59 16.10 -4.66
N ARG A 47 -1.40 15.68 -5.10
CA ARG A 47 -0.79 16.18 -6.35
C ARG A 47 -1.62 15.79 -7.57
N ALA A 48 -2.08 14.54 -7.65
CA ALA A 48 -2.83 14.03 -8.79
C ALA A 48 -4.22 14.68 -8.93
N GLN A 49 -4.82 15.11 -7.82
CA GLN A 49 -6.15 15.73 -7.76
C GLN A 49 -6.13 17.26 -7.70
N ALA A 50 -4.94 17.88 -7.67
CA ALA A 50 -4.83 19.32 -7.63
C ALA A 50 -5.25 19.96 -8.96
N GLU A 51 -5.94 21.09 -8.87
CA GLU A 51 -6.41 21.88 -10.02
C GLU A 51 -5.90 23.34 -9.94
N GLY A 52 -5.93 24.03 -11.08
CA GLY A 52 -5.60 25.46 -11.17
C GLY A 52 -4.17 25.81 -10.71
N GLU A 53 -4.02 26.89 -9.95
CA GLU A 53 -2.73 27.36 -9.44
C GLU A 53 -2.05 26.33 -8.53
N ARG A 54 -2.82 25.53 -7.79
CA ARG A 54 -2.29 24.48 -6.91
C ARG A 54 -1.64 23.36 -7.70
N GLN A 55 -2.24 22.96 -8.82
CA GLN A 55 -1.62 21.97 -9.72
C GLN A 55 -0.28 22.47 -10.25
N GLN A 56 -0.19 23.75 -10.63
CA GLN A 56 1.06 24.34 -11.13
C GLN A 56 2.15 24.33 -10.05
N GLN A 57 1.81 24.74 -8.82
CA GLN A 57 2.76 24.76 -7.70
C GLN A 57 3.24 23.35 -7.29
N LEU A 58 2.36 22.35 -7.31
CA LEU A 58 2.71 20.96 -7.00
C LEU A 58 3.41 20.25 -8.16
N SER A 59 3.12 20.62 -9.41
CA SER A 59 3.80 20.08 -10.58
C SER A 59 5.27 20.47 -10.62
N GLN A 60 5.63 21.64 -10.06
CA GLN A 60 7.02 22.06 -9.87
C GLN A 60 7.76 21.24 -8.80
N SER A 61 7.07 20.43 -8.00
CA SER A 61 7.71 19.55 -7.03
C SER A 61 8.36 18.34 -7.71
N LYS A 62 9.54 17.97 -7.24
CA LYS A 62 10.30 16.78 -7.67
C LYS A 62 9.84 15.49 -6.99
N LEU A 63 8.60 15.44 -6.48
CA LEU A 63 8.11 14.32 -5.67
C LEU A 63 8.27 12.96 -6.38
N ASP A 64 7.85 12.89 -7.65
CA ASP A 64 7.96 11.68 -8.46
C ASP A 64 9.43 11.25 -8.68
N GLU A 65 10.33 12.22 -8.85
CA GLU A 65 11.78 11.98 -8.98
C GLU A 65 12.31 11.33 -7.70
N TYR A 66 12.02 11.93 -6.53
CA TYR A 66 12.42 11.38 -5.23
C TYR A 66 11.86 9.98 -4.97
N VAL A 67 10.60 9.73 -5.34
CA VAL A 67 9.97 8.40 -5.20
C VAL A 67 10.75 7.34 -5.98
N VAL A 68 11.21 7.66 -7.19
CA VAL A 68 11.97 6.73 -8.03
C VAL A 68 13.41 6.59 -7.56
N THR A 69 14.09 7.70 -7.26
CA THR A 69 15.54 7.69 -6.99
C THR A 69 15.91 7.19 -5.60
N ASP A 70 15.05 7.42 -4.61
CA ASP A 70 15.40 7.22 -3.20
C ASP A 70 14.94 5.84 -2.69
N GLY A 71 14.68 4.90 -3.61
CA GLY A 71 14.37 3.52 -3.26
C GLY A 71 13.03 3.37 -2.52
N TRP A 72 12.05 4.23 -2.79
CA TRP A 72 10.70 4.10 -2.23
C TRP A 72 9.92 2.96 -2.86
N CYS A 73 10.03 2.75 -4.17
CA CYS A 73 9.36 1.65 -4.86
C CYS A 73 9.67 0.28 -4.19
N PRO A 74 10.94 -0.14 -4.03
CA PRO A 74 11.24 -1.41 -3.36
C PRO A 74 10.80 -1.41 -1.88
N ALA A 75 10.97 -0.30 -1.16
CA ALA A 75 10.57 -0.20 0.25
C ALA A 75 9.07 -0.44 0.45
N VAL A 76 8.20 0.24 -0.32
CA VAL A 76 6.75 0.07 -0.24
C VAL A 76 6.35 -1.34 -0.68
N SER A 77 6.94 -1.85 -1.76
CA SER A 77 6.64 -3.20 -2.26
C SER A 77 7.01 -4.31 -1.26
N SER A 78 8.06 -4.11 -0.47
CA SER A 78 8.50 -5.08 0.55
C SER A 78 7.53 -5.17 1.74
N LEU A 79 6.80 -4.09 2.03
CA LEU A 79 5.76 -4.10 3.06
C LEU A 79 4.59 -5.00 2.68
N LEU A 80 4.30 -5.16 1.39
CA LEU A 80 3.25 -6.06 0.94
C LEU A 80 3.54 -7.51 1.36
N ALA A 81 4.80 -7.95 1.23
CA ALA A 81 5.22 -9.26 1.68
C ALA A 81 5.09 -9.41 3.21
N ALA A 82 5.45 -8.39 3.97
CA ALA A 82 5.29 -8.38 5.43
C ALA A 82 3.80 -8.43 5.85
N ALA A 83 2.93 -7.72 5.13
CA ALA A 83 1.48 -7.64 5.37
C ALA A 83 0.74 -8.93 5.00
N SER A 84 1.18 -9.59 3.92
CA SER A 84 0.52 -10.77 3.36
C SER A 84 0.73 -12.04 4.16
N PHE A 85 1.80 -12.09 4.97
CA PHE A 85 2.21 -13.28 5.71
C PHE A 85 2.28 -13.06 7.22
N ASP A 86 1.59 -12.04 7.75
CA ASP A 86 1.75 -11.72 9.17
C ASP A 86 1.29 -12.88 10.07
N ARG A 87 2.22 -13.36 10.89
CA ARG A 87 2.07 -14.47 11.83
C ARG A 87 1.62 -13.97 13.21
N ARG A 88 1.33 -12.67 13.36
CA ARG A 88 1.31 -11.98 14.66
C ARG A 88 -0.03 -11.92 15.36
N ASP A 89 -1.14 -12.27 14.72
CA ASP A 89 -2.40 -12.46 15.45
C ASP A 89 -2.52 -13.86 16.09
N ARG A 90 -1.46 -14.27 16.81
CA ARG A 90 -1.47 -15.45 17.69
C ARG A 90 -1.43 -15.10 19.17
N ARG A 91 -1.19 -13.83 19.54
CA ARG A 91 -0.96 -13.43 20.94
C ARG A 91 -2.10 -12.66 21.60
N TYR A 92 -3.01 -12.04 20.84
CA TYR A 92 -4.10 -11.24 21.44
C TYR A 92 -5.46 -11.94 21.51
N ASP A 93 -5.61 -13.10 20.86
CA ASP A 93 -6.81 -13.93 21.01
C ASP A 93 -6.47 -15.37 21.38
N MET A 94 -6.30 -15.62 22.69
CA MET A 94 -6.09 -16.96 23.24
C MET A 94 -7.32 -17.88 22.99
N SER A 95 -8.49 -17.32 22.67
CA SER A 95 -9.69 -18.10 22.36
C SER A 95 -9.74 -18.57 20.91
N ALA A 96 -9.13 -17.84 19.97
CA ALA A 96 -8.96 -18.25 18.58
C ALA A 96 -7.83 -19.28 18.37
N ALA A 97 -6.78 -19.23 19.19
CA ALA A 97 -5.62 -20.13 19.09
C ALA A 97 -5.93 -21.63 19.33
N LEU A 98 -7.09 -21.95 19.91
CA LEU A 98 -7.57 -23.32 20.17
C LEU A 98 -8.21 -24.00 18.95
N ARG A 99 -8.50 -23.27 17.87
CA ARG A 99 -9.01 -23.86 16.63
C ARG A 99 -7.82 -24.16 15.72
N SER A 100 -7.45 -25.44 15.66
CA SER A 100 -6.30 -26.00 14.91
C SER A 100 -6.31 -25.75 13.38
N GLU A 101 -7.20 -24.90 12.85
CA GLU A 101 -7.42 -24.71 11.41
C GLU A 101 -7.59 -23.23 11.04
N MET A 102 -7.09 -22.28 11.84
CA MET A 102 -7.20 -20.87 11.47
C MET A 102 -6.10 -20.48 10.47
N PRO A 103 -6.43 -20.18 9.19
CA PRO A 103 -5.42 -19.79 8.21
C PRO A 103 -4.80 -18.45 8.62
N LEU A 104 -3.55 -18.22 8.22
CA LEU A 104 -2.92 -16.90 8.30
C LEU A 104 -3.89 -15.87 7.68
N ARG A 105 -4.46 -14.98 8.49
CA ARG A 105 -5.31 -13.89 8.00
C ARG A 105 -4.40 -12.71 7.67
N PRO A 106 -4.41 -12.20 6.42
CA PRO A 106 -3.76 -10.95 6.10
C PRO A 106 -4.32 -9.85 7.01
N ASP A 107 -3.46 -8.96 7.49
CA ASP A 107 -3.93 -7.72 8.11
C ASP A 107 -4.53 -6.85 6.99
N HIS A 108 -5.87 -6.81 6.94
CA HIS A 108 -6.60 -6.17 5.86
C HIS A 108 -6.35 -4.66 5.78
N ASP A 109 -6.15 -3.99 6.92
CA ASP A 109 -5.86 -2.54 6.98
C ASP A 109 -4.43 -2.27 6.48
N THR A 110 -3.47 -3.10 6.88
CA THR A 110 -2.10 -3.00 6.38
C THR A 110 -2.05 -3.24 4.86
N VAL A 111 -2.75 -4.28 4.36
CA VAL A 111 -2.80 -4.55 2.91
C VAL A 111 -3.43 -3.39 2.16
N ASP A 112 -4.57 -2.87 2.62
CA ASP A 112 -5.25 -1.73 1.99
C ASP A 112 -4.31 -0.53 1.83
N LYS A 113 -3.65 -0.12 2.92
CA LYS A 113 -2.71 1.00 2.93
C LYS A 113 -1.56 0.82 1.95
N VAL A 114 -0.98 -0.38 1.89
CA VAL A 114 0.13 -0.66 0.98
C VAL A 114 -0.35 -0.68 -0.48
N ILE A 115 -1.49 -1.29 -0.78
CA ILE A 115 -2.04 -1.35 -2.14
C ILE A 115 -2.45 0.05 -2.62
N ALA A 116 -3.09 0.86 -1.77
CA ALA A 116 -3.43 2.24 -2.10
C ALA A 116 -2.18 3.08 -2.43
N ALA A 117 -1.12 2.94 -1.64
CA ALA A 117 0.16 3.60 -1.92
C ALA A 117 0.79 3.09 -3.23
N MET A 118 0.85 1.78 -3.43
CA MET A 118 1.34 1.19 -4.69
C MET A 118 0.54 1.71 -5.89
N GLY A 119 -0.78 1.86 -5.78
CA GLY A 119 -1.64 2.46 -6.81
C GLY A 119 -1.25 3.90 -7.14
N SER A 120 -1.00 4.73 -6.13
CA SER A 120 -0.54 6.12 -6.33
C SER A 120 0.87 6.22 -6.94
N MET A 121 1.72 5.22 -6.69
CA MET A 121 3.11 5.17 -7.16
C MET A 121 3.26 4.43 -8.49
N VAL A 122 2.24 3.70 -8.96
CA VAL A 122 2.37 2.74 -10.06
C VAL A 122 2.95 3.38 -11.31
N LYS A 123 2.57 4.62 -11.65
CA LYS A 123 3.07 5.34 -12.84
C LYS A 123 4.59 5.42 -12.92
N VAL A 124 5.27 5.52 -11.79
CA VAL A 124 6.73 5.71 -11.72
C VAL A 124 7.47 4.48 -11.17
N CYS A 125 6.76 3.58 -10.47
CA CYS A 125 7.31 2.37 -9.87
C CYS A 125 6.96 1.06 -10.61
N ARG A 126 6.38 1.13 -11.83
CA ARG A 126 5.92 -0.07 -12.59
C ARG A 126 6.98 -1.17 -12.65
N TYR A 127 8.21 -0.81 -12.98
CA TYR A 127 9.30 -1.78 -13.17
C TYR A 127 9.62 -2.53 -11.88
N GLN A 128 9.77 -1.80 -10.76
CA GLN A 128 10.07 -2.38 -9.46
C GLN A 128 8.90 -3.21 -8.92
N PHE A 129 7.65 -2.81 -9.20
CA PHE A 129 6.48 -3.57 -8.78
C PHE A 129 6.24 -4.85 -9.60
N HIS A 130 6.89 -5.02 -10.75
CA HIS A 130 6.73 -6.23 -11.55
C HIS A 130 7.07 -7.51 -10.78
N GLU A 131 8.07 -7.48 -9.90
CA GLU A 131 8.46 -8.62 -9.05
C GLU A 131 7.39 -9.01 -8.04
N THR A 132 6.50 -8.07 -7.67
CA THR A 132 5.39 -8.33 -6.73
C THR A 132 4.15 -8.93 -7.37
N LEU A 133 4.09 -9.02 -8.71
CA LEU A 133 2.92 -9.52 -9.44
C LEU A 133 2.43 -10.91 -8.99
N PRO A 134 3.29 -11.90 -8.68
CA PRO A 134 2.81 -13.20 -8.18
C PRO A 134 2.06 -13.06 -6.85
N LEU A 135 2.58 -12.24 -5.93
CA LEU A 135 1.96 -11.99 -4.62
C LEU A 135 0.64 -11.22 -4.78
N LEU A 136 0.62 -10.16 -5.59
CA LEU A 136 -0.60 -9.38 -5.87
C LEU A 136 -1.71 -10.25 -6.45
N ARG A 137 -1.40 -11.14 -7.39
CA ARG A 137 -2.41 -12.07 -7.95
C ARG A 137 -2.93 -13.06 -6.90
N SER A 138 -2.04 -13.57 -6.04
CA SER A 138 -2.43 -14.44 -4.93
C SER A 138 -3.35 -13.72 -3.95
N LEU A 139 -3.04 -12.47 -3.61
CA LEU A 139 -3.87 -11.64 -2.74
C LEU A 139 -5.23 -11.33 -3.38
N ALA A 140 -5.27 -10.91 -4.64
CA ALA A 140 -6.54 -10.65 -5.35
C ALA A 140 -7.47 -11.85 -5.25
N LYS A 141 -6.96 -13.06 -5.58
CA LYS A 141 -7.72 -14.30 -5.45
C LYS A 141 -8.16 -14.58 -4.01
N THR A 142 -7.29 -14.33 -3.04
CA THR A 142 -7.61 -14.53 -1.62
C THR A 142 -8.77 -13.62 -1.19
N TYR A 143 -8.78 -12.36 -1.59
CA TYR A 143 -9.85 -11.42 -1.29
C TYR A 143 -11.15 -11.72 -2.05
N GLU A 144 -11.07 -12.21 -3.29
CA GLU A 144 -12.24 -12.73 -4.02
C GLU A 144 -12.88 -13.92 -3.30
N ASP A 145 -12.05 -14.88 -2.85
CA ASP A 145 -12.52 -16.05 -2.11
C ASP A 145 -13.13 -15.65 -0.75
N LEU A 146 -12.55 -14.64 -0.07
CA LEU A 146 -13.09 -14.09 1.17
C LEU A 146 -14.43 -13.37 0.93
N ALA A 147 -14.52 -12.53 -0.09
CA ALA A 147 -15.76 -11.85 -0.46
C ALA A 147 -16.86 -12.87 -0.80
N TYR A 148 -16.54 -13.90 -1.59
CA TYR A 148 -17.48 -14.97 -1.91
C TYR A 148 -18.00 -15.66 -0.65
N LYS A 149 -17.14 -15.95 0.34
CA LYS A 149 -17.55 -16.57 1.60
C LYS A 149 -18.45 -15.67 2.45
N GLU A 150 -18.13 -14.37 2.55
CA GLU A 150 -18.95 -13.41 3.32
C GLU A 150 -20.33 -13.19 2.69
N GLN A 151 -20.43 -13.22 1.36
CA GLN A 151 -21.70 -13.04 0.65
C GLN A 151 -22.80 -14.04 1.07
N PHE A 152 -22.42 -15.24 1.49
CA PHE A 152 -23.36 -16.30 1.91
C PHE A 152 -23.45 -16.46 3.43
N GLN A 153 -22.79 -15.60 4.22
CA GLN A 153 -22.98 -15.56 5.66
C GLN A 153 -24.23 -14.74 6.00
N ASN A 154 -25.05 -15.23 6.93
CA ASN A 154 -26.34 -14.61 7.28
C ASN A 154 -26.21 -13.34 8.13
N ASP A 155 -24.99 -12.91 8.46
CA ASP A 155 -24.67 -11.83 9.39
C ASP A 155 -23.54 -10.95 8.81
N ASP A 156 -23.74 -10.48 7.57
CA ASP A 156 -22.77 -9.60 6.89
C ASP A 156 -22.63 -8.27 7.65
N ASP A 157 -21.51 -8.13 8.34
CA ASP A 157 -21.09 -6.92 9.06
C ASP A 157 -20.47 -5.86 8.15
N GLY A 158 -20.51 -6.07 6.82
CA GLY A 158 -19.86 -5.25 5.80
C GLY A 158 -18.56 -5.86 5.27
N GLY A 159 -18.15 -7.04 5.77
CA GLY A 159 -16.99 -7.79 5.30
C GLY A 159 -16.99 -8.06 3.79
N TYR A 160 -18.16 -8.37 3.20
CA TYR A 160 -18.26 -8.61 1.75
C TYR A 160 -17.81 -7.40 0.93
N ALA A 161 -18.31 -6.20 1.26
CA ALA A 161 -18.00 -4.97 0.52
C ALA A 161 -16.52 -4.60 0.64
N LEU A 162 -15.94 -4.76 1.84
CA LEU A 162 -14.52 -4.53 2.09
C LEU A 162 -13.65 -5.45 1.24
N PHE A 163 -13.86 -6.76 1.30
CA PHE A 163 -13.04 -7.73 0.58
C PHE A 163 -13.17 -7.59 -0.93
N LYS A 164 -14.38 -7.33 -1.43
CA LYS A 164 -14.61 -7.07 -2.83
C LYS A 164 -13.87 -5.82 -3.31
N SER A 165 -13.94 -4.72 -2.55
CA SER A 165 -13.24 -3.48 -2.91
C SER A 165 -11.73 -3.67 -2.96
N LEU A 166 -11.16 -4.41 -1.99
CA LEU A 166 -9.74 -4.75 -1.99
C LEU A 166 -9.34 -5.61 -3.17
N ALA A 167 -10.10 -6.66 -3.48
CA ALA A 167 -9.85 -7.50 -4.66
C ALA A 167 -9.84 -6.68 -5.96
N GLU A 168 -10.80 -5.77 -6.12
CA GLU A 168 -10.88 -4.88 -7.28
C GLU A 168 -9.68 -3.92 -7.34
N MET A 169 -9.27 -3.34 -6.21
CA MET A 169 -8.12 -2.44 -6.14
C MET A 169 -6.82 -3.16 -6.53
N ILE A 170 -6.60 -4.36 -6.01
CA ILE A 170 -5.42 -5.18 -6.33
C ILE A 170 -5.44 -5.59 -7.80
N SER A 171 -6.59 -5.99 -8.34
CA SER A 171 -6.72 -6.36 -9.76
C SER A 171 -6.44 -5.20 -10.71
N ARG A 172 -6.90 -3.99 -10.38
CA ARG A 172 -6.55 -2.77 -11.12
C ARG A 172 -5.05 -2.49 -11.07
N LEU A 173 -4.43 -2.58 -9.89
CA LEU A 173 -2.98 -2.42 -9.75
C LEU A 173 -2.20 -3.45 -10.59
N VAL A 174 -2.64 -4.71 -10.62
CA VAL A 174 -2.04 -5.77 -11.47
C VAL A 174 -2.14 -5.41 -12.95
N GLN A 175 -3.27 -4.84 -13.40
CA GLN A 175 -3.44 -4.38 -14.77
C GLN A 175 -2.49 -3.21 -15.07
N ASP A 176 -2.46 -2.19 -14.22
CA ASP A 176 -1.62 -1.00 -14.40
C ASP A 176 -0.13 -1.32 -14.46
N ILE A 177 0.33 -2.33 -13.71
CA ILE A 177 1.72 -2.81 -13.77
C ILE A 177 2.01 -3.52 -15.10
N ARG A 178 1.03 -4.22 -15.68
CA ARG A 178 1.18 -5.05 -16.90
C ARG A 178 1.11 -4.28 -18.21
N GLU A 179 0.50 -3.08 -18.24
CA GLU A 179 0.27 -2.29 -19.46
C GLU A 179 1.52 -1.91 -20.28
N LYS A 180 2.74 -2.30 -19.88
CA LYS A 180 3.98 -2.04 -20.61
C LYS A 180 4.67 -3.28 -21.19
N ASN A 181 3.91 -4.29 -21.61
CA ASN A 181 4.40 -5.40 -22.44
C ASN A 181 4.06 -5.24 -23.94
N GLU A 182 3.61 -4.08 -24.40
CA GLU A 182 3.26 -3.82 -25.82
C GLU A 182 4.03 -2.67 -26.48
N LEU A 183 5.33 -2.49 -26.15
CA LEU A 183 6.25 -1.65 -26.94
C LEU A 183 7.63 -2.31 -27.07
#